data_AF-A0A453RH04-F1
#
_entry.id   AF-A0A453RH04-F1
#
_cell.length_a   1.000
_cell.length_b   1.000
_cell.length_c   1.000
_cell.angle_alpha   90.00
_cell.angle_beta   90.00
_cell.angle_gamma   90.00
#
_symmetry.space_group_name_H-M   'P 1'
#
loop_
_entity.id
_entity.type
_entity.pdbx_description
1 polymer ?
#
loop_
_entity_poly.entity_id
_entity_poly.type
_entity_poly.pdbx_seq_one_letter_code
_entity_poly.pdbx_strand_id
1 'polypeptide(L)'
;MEVLCIGTADTKLEELLFLATRLRSSLAASAPKVKVSIVDVSTTKTVPTQDSKDIAVIARDTVLSCYPDSSQQDLPDDRGEAIALMSKALQSFLKNRYEAGTLVAAVGLGGSGGTALIAPALRSLPLGVPKLIVSTVASGNTAPYVGTSDLVLFPSVVDICGINSVSRVILSNAASAVAGMVCGILMASSESDETDTKLTVGITMFGVTTQCANAVKHRLNKEGYETLVFHATGVGGKAMEELVRGGFIQGVLDITTTEVADHIVGGIMACDETRFDAAIDKKIPLVLSVGALDMVNFGAHDTIPAAFSDRKIHIHNEQISLMRTTVEENKKFAQFIADKLNKSLSTVTVCLPQKGISAIDAPGMPFYDPEATSALLDELNTRLVKTENRQVKLLPYHINDPEFANALVDAFLSMDIKPSSTTTQKNNMVLPKQDTNEKEASSGQKTSDSSIIWRPPVDFPDARPETLQKTKSILHKLKQQIGEGIPIIGAGAGTGISAKFEEAGGVDLIVLYNSGRFRMAGRGSLAGLLPFADANAIVLEMANEVLPVSCF
;
A
#
# COMPACT_ATOMS: atom_id res chain seq x y z
N MET A 1 -5.85 26.13 -6.24
CA MET A 1 -5.87 24.78 -5.65
C MET A 1 -6.62 24.76 -4.35
N GLU A 2 -7.17 23.61 -4.00
CA GLU A 2 -7.89 23.39 -2.75
C GLU A 2 -7.52 22.06 -2.07
N VAL A 3 -7.56 22.10 -0.74
CA VAL A 3 -7.54 20.94 0.15
C VAL A 3 -8.94 20.80 0.76
N LEU A 4 -9.50 19.60 0.67
CA LEU A 4 -10.84 19.29 1.18
C LEU A 4 -10.76 18.53 2.51
N CYS A 5 -11.38 19.08 3.55
CA CYS A 5 -11.55 18.44 4.86
C CYS A 5 -12.93 17.78 4.92
N ILE A 6 -13.00 16.45 4.93
CA ILE A 6 -14.23 15.69 4.69
C ILE A 6 -14.68 15.01 5.99
N GLY A 7 -15.97 15.11 6.31
CA GLY A 7 -16.55 14.34 7.41
C GLY A 7 -18.04 14.59 7.60
N THR A 8 -18.64 13.84 8.52
CA THR A 8 -20.05 13.96 8.87
C THR A 8 -20.23 15.14 9.84
N ALA A 9 -20.52 16.32 9.30
CA ALA A 9 -20.61 17.56 10.08
C ALA A 9 -21.76 17.55 11.11
N ASP A 10 -22.82 16.78 10.87
CA ASP A 10 -23.93 16.57 11.81
C ASP A 10 -23.48 16.06 13.20
N THR A 11 -22.34 15.39 13.25
CA THR A 11 -21.80 14.72 14.44
C THR A 11 -20.39 15.15 14.81
N LYS A 12 -19.63 15.72 13.86
CA LYS A 12 -18.19 16.00 14.01
C LYS A 12 -17.77 17.37 13.46
N LEU A 13 -18.67 18.35 13.44
CA LEU A 13 -18.34 19.68 12.91
C LEU A 13 -17.22 20.35 13.71
N GLU A 14 -17.21 20.23 15.03
CA GLU A 14 -16.18 20.86 15.88
C GLU A 14 -14.77 20.35 15.50
N GLU A 15 -14.63 19.05 15.29
CA GLU A 15 -13.39 18.40 14.91
C GLU A 15 -12.96 18.73 13.48
N LEU A 16 -13.92 18.80 12.55
CA LEU A 16 -13.67 19.24 11.17
C LEU A 16 -13.18 20.69 11.12
N LEU A 17 -13.82 21.58 11.87
CA LEU A 17 -13.40 22.99 11.97
C LEU A 17 -12.00 23.10 12.56
N PHE A 18 -11.69 22.34 13.61
CA PHE A 18 -10.36 22.32 14.19
C PHE A 18 -9.29 21.85 13.19
N LEU A 19 -9.54 20.73 12.50
CA LEU A 19 -8.63 20.18 11.49
C LEU A 19 -8.42 21.18 10.34
N ALA A 20 -9.50 21.71 9.77
CA ALA A 20 -9.44 22.66 8.66
C ALA A 20 -8.73 23.97 9.05
N THR A 21 -8.95 24.45 10.28
CA THR A 21 -8.25 25.63 10.80
C THR A 21 -6.74 25.38 10.89
N ARG A 22 -6.33 24.24 11.45
CA ARG A 22 -4.90 23.87 11.56
C ARG A 22 -4.23 23.70 10.21
N LEU A 23 -4.91 23.09 9.25
CA LEU A 23 -4.43 22.97 7.87
C LEU A 23 -4.25 24.32 7.21
N ARG A 24 -5.26 25.18 7.28
CA ARG A 24 -5.20 26.52 6.71
C ARG A 24 -4.05 27.33 7.30
N SER A 25 -3.85 27.26 8.62
CA SER A 25 -2.70 27.91 9.27
C SER A 25 -1.36 27.34 8.81
N SER A 26 -1.25 26.02 8.67
CA SER A 26 -0.02 25.35 8.23
C SER A 26 0.32 25.65 6.77
N LEU A 27 -0.69 25.88 5.93
CA LEU A 27 -0.56 26.22 4.51
C LEU A 27 -0.57 27.73 4.25
N ALA A 28 -0.65 28.58 5.28
CA ALA A 28 -0.80 30.03 5.10
C ALA A 28 0.37 30.68 4.35
N ALA A 29 1.58 30.13 4.51
CA ALA A 29 2.80 30.58 3.86
C ALA A 29 3.11 29.85 2.54
N SER A 30 2.26 28.90 2.10
CA SER A 30 2.53 28.15 0.87
C SER A 30 2.34 29.04 -0.37
N ALA A 31 3.29 28.96 -1.30
CA ALA A 31 3.17 29.50 -2.64
C ALA A 31 3.15 28.34 -3.64
N PRO A 32 2.14 28.24 -4.52
CA PRO A 32 0.94 29.07 -4.64
C PRO A 32 -0.06 28.89 -3.48
N LYS A 33 -1.01 29.84 -3.35
CA LYS A 33 -2.01 29.85 -2.28
C LYS A 33 -2.98 28.67 -2.39
N VAL A 34 -3.14 27.93 -1.30
CA VAL A 34 -4.03 26.77 -1.20
C VAL A 34 -5.27 27.12 -0.39
N LYS A 35 -6.47 26.92 -0.97
CA LYS A 35 -7.75 27.10 -0.27
C LYS A 35 -8.04 25.86 0.57
N VAL A 36 -8.57 26.03 1.78
CA VAL A 36 -9.07 24.91 2.61
C VAL A 36 -10.58 25.04 2.74
N SER A 37 -11.31 23.98 2.40
CA SER A 37 -12.78 23.91 2.50
C SER A 37 -13.19 22.65 3.25
N ILE A 38 -14.29 22.71 3.99
CA ILE A 38 -14.93 21.52 4.59
C ILE A 38 -15.94 20.96 3.60
N VAL A 39 -16.03 19.64 3.51
CA VAL A 39 -17.05 18.91 2.74
C VAL A 39 -17.87 18.10 3.73
N ASP A 40 -19.13 18.47 3.87
CA ASP A 40 -20.08 17.74 4.69
C ASP A 40 -20.61 16.51 3.93
N VAL A 41 -20.46 15.34 4.55
CA VAL A 41 -20.96 14.06 4.05
C VAL A 41 -21.92 13.40 5.05
N SER A 42 -22.58 14.21 5.88
CA SER A 42 -23.63 13.77 6.80
C SER A 42 -24.74 13.03 6.06
N THR A 43 -25.18 11.92 6.64
CA THR A 43 -26.31 11.15 6.10
C THR A 43 -27.64 11.56 6.74
N THR A 44 -27.63 12.30 7.84
CA THR A 44 -28.84 12.87 8.46
C THR A 44 -29.18 14.26 7.88
N LYS A 45 -30.45 14.66 7.95
CA LYS A 45 -30.93 16.00 7.49
C LYS A 45 -30.56 17.13 8.45
N THR A 46 -29.83 16.83 9.53
CA THR A 46 -29.43 17.82 10.52
C THR A 46 -28.45 18.80 9.90
N VAL A 47 -28.84 20.06 9.78
CA VAL A 47 -27.94 21.13 9.32
C VAL A 47 -27.06 21.55 10.51
N PRO A 48 -25.73 21.55 10.36
CA PRO A 48 -24.85 22.03 11.42
C PRO A 48 -25.13 23.51 11.75
N THR A 49 -25.27 23.84 13.04
CA THR A 49 -25.70 25.16 13.52
C THR A 49 -24.56 26.14 13.81
N GLN A 50 -23.34 25.86 13.37
CA GLN A 50 -22.18 26.74 13.58
C GLN A 50 -21.83 27.54 12.33
N ASP A 51 -21.92 28.87 12.45
CA ASP A 51 -21.42 29.82 11.46
C ASP A 51 -19.89 29.79 11.43
N SER A 52 -19.33 29.06 10.46
CA SER A 52 -17.90 29.12 10.14
C SER A 52 -17.65 30.36 9.27
N LYS A 53 -17.48 31.53 9.90
CA LYS A 53 -17.26 32.80 9.16
C LYS A 53 -16.01 32.78 8.28
N ASP A 54 -15.04 31.91 8.58
CA ASP A 54 -13.73 31.96 7.92
C ASP A 54 -13.39 30.74 7.03
N ILE A 55 -14.07 29.61 7.17
CA ILE A 55 -13.82 28.38 6.38
C ILE A 55 -15.10 27.98 5.65
N ALA A 56 -15.04 27.88 4.33
CA ALA A 56 -16.17 27.48 3.51
C ALA A 56 -16.58 26.04 3.79
N VAL A 57 -17.87 25.80 4.00
CA VAL A 57 -18.47 24.47 4.15
C VAL A 57 -19.29 24.15 2.91
N ILE A 58 -18.94 23.07 2.22
CA ILE A 58 -19.67 22.53 1.08
C ILE A 58 -20.72 21.57 1.65
N ALA A 59 -21.99 21.89 1.41
CA ALA A 59 -23.12 21.14 1.96
C ALA A 59 -23.25 19.74 1.33
N ARG A 60 -23.79 18.79 2.10
CA ARG A 60 -24.07 17.42 1.66
C ARG A 60 -24.87 17.34 0.35
N ASP A 61 -25.81 18.25 0.11
CA ASP A 61 -26.64 18.26 -1.09
C ASP A 61 -25.83 18.56 -2.36
N THR A 62 -24.75 19.35 -2.24
CA THR A 62 -23.81 19.57 -3.34
C THR A 62 -23.07 18.28 -3.68
N VAL A 63 -22.67 17.49 -2.68
CA VAL A 63 -22.03 16.19 -2.89
C VAL A 63 -23.01 15.21 -3.53
N LEU A 64 -24.23 15.11 -3.01
CA LEU A 64 -25.28 14.22 -3.54
C LEU A 64 -25.67 14.55 -4.98
N SER A 65 -25.66 15.84 -5.37
CA SER A 65 -25.94 16.24 -6.75
C SER A 65 -24.95 15.70 -7.79
N CYS A 66 -23.79 15.23 -7.35
CA CYS A 66 -22.78 14.59 -8.22
C CYS A 66 -23.01 13.09 -8.41
N TYR A 67 -24.05 12.51 -7.79
CA TYR A 67 -24.39 11.11 -7.98
C TYR A 67 -25.12 10.90 -9.33
N PRO A 68 -24.72 9.92 -10.17
CA PRO A 68 -25.26 9.74 -11.52
C PRO A 68 -26.78 9.49 -11.60
N ASP A 69 -27.34 8.80 -10.60
CA ASP A 69 -28.79 8.58 -10.48
C ASP A 69 -29.44 9.73 -9.67
N SER A 70 -29.37 10.95 -10.22
CA SER A 70 -29.76 12.20 -9.57
C SER A 70 -31.26 12.35 -9.25
N SER A 71 -32.06 11.28 -9.39
CA SER A 71 -33.49 11.24 -9.04
C SER A 71 -33.74 10.94 -7.56
N GLN A 72 -32.74 10.44 -6.82
CA GLN A 72 -32.80 10.24 -5.37
C GLN A 72 -31.92 11.28 -4.65
N GLN A 73 -32.49 12.45 -4.32
CA GLN A 73 -31.87 13.39 -3.37
C GLN A 73 -32.02 12.92 -1.92
N ASP A 74 -33.03 12.09 -1.65
CA ASP A 74 -33.23 11.49 -0.33
C ASP A 74 -32.37 10.23 -0.18
N LEU A 75 -31.62 10.19 0.92
CA LEU A 75 -30.87 8.99 1.31
C LEU A 75 -31.83 7.95 1.91
N PRO A 76 -31.52 6.64 1.76
CA PRO A 76 -32.23 5.57 2.45
C PRO A 76 -32.28 5.78 3.97
N ASP A 77 -33.32 5.25 4.61
CA ASP A 77 -33.45 5.25 6.07
C ASP A 77 -32.42 4.33 6.73
N ASP A 78 -32.02 3.25 6.05
CA ASP A 78 -30.94 2.39 6.52
C ASP A 78 -29.61 3.13 6.49
N ARG A 79 -28.94 3.18 7.65
CA ARG A 79 -27.69 3.91 7.82
C ARG A 79 -26.58 3.36 6.93
N GLY A 80 -26.50 2.05 6.75
CA GLY A 80 -25.48 1.41 5.93
C GLY A 80 -25.65 1.75 4.46
N GLU A 81 -26.88 1.65 3.94
CA GLU A 81 -27.22 2.03 2.58
C GLU A 81 -26.98 3.53 2.32
N ALA A 82 -27.37 4.39 3.26
CA ALA A 82 -27.13 5.83 3.18
C ALA A 82 -25.63 6.18 3.12
N ILE A 83 -24.81 5.50 3.93
CA ILE A 83 -23.35 5.64 3.90
C ILE A 83 -22.79 5.20 2.54
N ALA A 84 -23.27 4.07 2.00
CA ALA A 84 -22.79 3.55 0.72
C ALA A 84 -23.12 4.49 -0.45
N LEU A 85 -24.34 5.05 -0.48
CA LEU A 85 -24.75 6.01 -1.51
C LEU A 85 -23.95 7.32 -1.39
N MET A 86 -23.84 7.88 -0.19
CA MET A 86 -23.04 9.09 0.04
C MET A 86 -21.56 8.89 -0.33
N SER A 87 -21.00 7.70 -0.05
CA SER A 87 -19.63 7.35 -0.45
C SER A 87 -19.43 7.41 -1.96
N LYS A 88 -20.37 6.85 -2.75
CA LYS A 88 -20.33 6.94 -4.22
C LYS A 88 -20.51 8.36 -4.72
N ALA A 89 -21.40 9.15 -4.10
CA ALA A 89 -21.59 10.56 -4.44
C ALA A 89 -20.30 11.37 -4.18
N LEU A 90 -19.65 11.14 -3.03
CA LEU A 90 -18.35 11.73 -2.70
C LEU A 90 -17.27 11.32 -3.69
N GLN A 91 -17.25 10.06 -4.13
CA GLN A 91 -16.31 9.58 -5.15
C GLN A 91 -16.43 10.39 -6.45
N SER A 92 -17.65 10.54 -6.97
CA SER A 92 -17.92 11.36 -8.16
C SER A 92 -17.54 12.83 -7.95
N PHE A 93 -17.90 13.39 -6.78
CA PHE A 93 -17.55 14.76 -6.42
C PHE A 93 -16.03 14.99 -6.45
N LEU A 94 -15.25 14.12 -5.78
CA LEU A 94 -13.79 14.25 -5.73
C LEU A 94 -13.14 14.06 -7.11
N LYS A 95 -13.65 13.11 -7.90
CA LYS A 95 -13.21 12.91 -9.29
C LYS A 95 -13.39 14.18 -10.11
N ASN A 96 -14.57 14.81 -10.06
CA ASN A 96 -14.84 16.05 -10.79
C ASN A 96 -13.88 17.19 -10.36
N ARG A 97 -13.58 17.30 -9.06
CA ARG A 97 -12.64 18.31 -8.52
C ARG A 97 -11.21 18.09 -8.96
N TYR A 98 -10.79 16.82 -9.02
CA TYR A 98 -9.47 16.42 -9.49
C TYR A 98 -9.32 16.67 -11.00
N GLU A 99 -10.28 16.24 -11.82
CA GLU A 99 -10.27 16.44 -13.27
C GLU A 99 -10.31 17.93 -13.66
N ALA A 100 -10.94 18.78 -12.84
CA ALA A 100 -10.89 20.23 -12.99
C ALA A 100 -9.54 20.87 -12.61
N GLY A 101 -8.56 20.10 -12.14
CA GLY A 101 -7.24 20.59 -11.72
C GLY A 101 -7.25 21.43 -10.44
N THR A 102 -8.34 21.34 -9.66
CA THR A 102 -8.52 22.18 -8.47
C THR A 102 -8.07 21.51 -7.18
N LEU A 103 -8.24 20.19 -7.06
CA LEU A 103 -7.94 19.42 -5.86
C LEU A 103 -6.45 19.09 -5.76
N VAL A 104 -5.79 19.49 -4.66
CA VAL A 104 -4.39 19.11 -4.38
C VAL A 104 -4.27 18.06 -3.27
N ALA A 105 -5.20 18.00 -2.33
CA ALA A 105 -5.26 16.94 -1.33
C ALA A 105 -6.66 16.81 -0.73
N ALA A 106 -6.94 15.65 -0.15
CA ALA A 106 -8.18 15.42 0.58
C ALA A 106 -7.90 14.68 1.89
N VAL A 107 -8.48 15.18 2.98
CA VAL A 107 -8.29 14.66 4.32
C VAL A 107 -9.63 14.44 5.00
N GLY A 108 -9.82 13.26 5.58
CA GLY A 108 -11.03 12.89 6.30
C GLY A 108 -10.81 12.69 7.79
N LEU A 109 -11.90 12.64 8.54
CA LEU A 109 -11.90 12.11 9.90
C LEU A 109 -13.19 11.36 10.20
N GLY A 110 -13.12 10.27 10.98
CA GLY A 110 -14.32 9.52 11.32
C GLY A 110 -14.12 8.27 12.18
N GLY A 111 -15.24 7.80 12.72
CA GLY A 111 -15.35 6.47 13.32
C GLY A 111 -15.29 5.36 12.27
N SER A 112 -15.66 4.12 12.62
CA SER A 112 -15.77 3.02 11.65
C SER A 112 -16.66 3.37 10.44
N GLY A 113 -17.88 3.88 10.68
CA GLY A 113 -18.81 4.28 9.61
C GLY A 113 -18.32 5.45 8.76
N GLY A 114 -17.72 6.49 9.38
CA GLY A 114 -17.14 7.62 8.64
C GLY A 114 -15.92 7.21 7.81
N THR A 115 -15.08 6.32 8.33
CA THR A 115 -13.94 5.76 7.58
C THR A 115 -14.43 4.92 6.40
N ALA A 116 -15.46 4.09 6.60
CA ALA A 116 -16.09 3.30 5.54
C ALA A 116 -16.74 4.18 4.45
N LEU A 117 -17.27 5.35 4.82
CA LEU A 117 -17.83 6.33 3.87
C LEU A 117 -16.71 7.01 3.05
N ILE A 118 -15.67 7.51 3.72
CA ILE A 118 -14.68 8.40 3.11
C ILE A 118 -13.60 7.61 2.35
N ALA A 119 -13.15 6.47 2.86
CA ALA A 119 -12.03 5.72 2.29
C ALA A 119 -12.24 5.29 0.83
N PRO A 120 -13.40 4.76 0.40
CA PRO A 120 -13.64 4.40 -1.00
C PRO A 120 -13.51 5.60 -1.96
N ALA A 121 -13.96 6.78 -1.54
CA ALA A 121 -13.87 7.99 -2.35
C ALA A 121 -12.44 8.56 -2.39
N LEU A 122 -11.70 8.51 -1.28
CA LEU A 122 -10.32 8.98 -1.26
C LEU A 122 -9.39 8.08 -2.08
N ARG A 123 -9.54 6.76 -1.99
CA ARG A 123 -8.68 5.83 -2.74
C ARG A 123 -8.96 5.78 -4.23
N SER A 124 -10.07 6.36 -4.70
CA SER A 124 -10.32 6.52 -6.14
C SER A 124 -9.55 7.68 -6.75
N LEU A 125 -8.98 8.57 -5.93
CA LEU A 125 -8.07 9.60 -6.41
C LEU A 125 -6.76 8.95 -6.86
N PRO A 126 -6.10 9.48 -7.92
CA PRO A 126 -4.85 8.90 -8.41
C PRO A 126 -3.76 8.80 -7.34
N LEU A 127 -2.88 7.82 -7.51
CA LEU A 127 -1.69 7.65 -6.69
C LEU A 127 -0.83 8.92 -6.72
N GLY A 128 -0.30 9.31 -5.56
CA GLY A 128 0.49 10.53 -5.39
C GLY A 128 -0.32 11.73 -4.89
N VAL A 129 -1.64 11.77 -5.11
CA VAL A 129 -2.51 12.79 -4.48
C VAL A 129 -2.56 12.53 -2.96
N PRO A 130 -2.15 13.46 -2.09
CA PRO A 130 -2.21 13.27 -0.65
C PRO A 130 -3.63 12.99 -0.17
N LYS A 131 -3.80 11.80 0.42
CA LYS A 131 -5.08 11.27 0.89
C LYS A 131 -4.90 10.65 2.27
N LEU A 132 -5.58 11.20 3.28
CA LEU A 132 -5.41 10.81 4.67
C LEU A 132 -6.75 10.75 5.42
N ILE A 133 -6.93 9.80 6.33
CA ILE A 133 -8.08 9.77 7.26
C ILE A 133 -7.57 9.65 8.69
N VAL A 134 -8.02 10.54 9.57
CA VAL A 134 -7.90 10.33 11.03
C VAL A 134 -9.03 9.39 11.46
N SER A 135 -8.67 8.14 11.78
CA SER A 135 -9.62 7.05 11.96
C SER A 135 -9.47 6.36 13.32
N THR A 136 -10.60 6.09 13.96
CA THR A 136 -10.69 5.25 15.16
C THR A 136 -10.35 3.78 14.90
N VAL A 137 -10.38 3.34 13.63
CA VAL A 137 -10.15 1.95 13.21
C VAL A 137 -8.86 1.78 12.40
N ALA A 138 -7.93 2.74 12.51
CA ALA A 138 -6.62 2.65 11.85
C ALA A 138 -5.75 1.50 12.41
N SER A 139 -5.94 1.14 13.70
CA SER A 139 -5.25 0.01 14.33
C SER A 139 -6.16 -1.23 14.32
N GLY A 140 -6.11 -2.00 13.23
CA GLY A 140 -6.97 -3.16 13.02
C GLY A 140 -6.85 -3.71 11.59
N ASN A 141 -7.89 -4.38 11.09
CA ASN A 141 -7.94 -4.77 9.68
C ASN A 141 -8.25 -3.56 8.79
N THR A 142 -7.24 -3.06 8.08
CA THR A 142 -7.34 -1.85 7.26
C THR A 142 -7.46 -2.12 5.76
N ALA A 143 -7.31 -3.38 5.33
CA ALA A 143 -7.39 -3.76 3.92
C ALA A 143 -8.68 -3.28 3.22
N PRO A 144 -9.88 -3.36 3.83
CA PRO A 144 -11.11 -2.86 3.21
C PRO A 144 -11.14 -1.34 3.00
N TYR A 145 -10.32 -0.57 3.73
CA TYR A 145 -10.25 0.89 3.63
C TYR A 145 -9.15 1.31 2.65
N VAL A 146 -7.91 0.86 2.86
CA VAL A 146 -6.73 1.26 2.08
C VAL A 146 -6.72 0.61 0.68
N GLY A 147 -7.11 -0.66 0.58
CA GLY A 147 -7.00 -1.42 -0.65
C GLY A 147 -5.55 -1.45 -1.17
N THR A 148 -5.37 -1.09 -2.43
CA THR A 148 -4.08 -0.99 -3.13
C THR A 148 -3.59 0.44 -3.30
N SER A 149 -4.22 1.40 -2.62
CA SER A 149 -3.89 2.81 -2.73
C SER A 149 -2.79 3.25 -1.75
N ASP A 150 -2.33 4.47 -1.91
CA ASP A 150 -1.47 5.23 -1.01
C ASP A 150 -2.27 5.96 0.10
N LEU A 151 -3.49 5.49 0.43
CA LEU A 151 -4.30 6.04 1.52
C LEU A 151 -3.65 5.84 2.89
N VAL A 152 -3.46 6.96 3.61
CA VAL A 152 -2.87 6.95 4.95
C VAL A 152 -3.98 6.98 6.01
N LEU A 153 -3.96 6.05 6.95
CA LEU A 153 -4.82 6.08 8.13
C LEU A 153 -4.03 6.54 9.36
N PHE A 154 -4.38 7.70 9.91
CA PHE A 154 -3.85 8.18 11.19
C PHE A 154 -4.72 7.65 12.33
N PRO A 155 -4.18 6.88 13.29
CA PRO A 155 -4.93 6.47 14.47
C PRO A 155 -5.40 7.69 15.27
N SER A 156 -6.70 7.77 15.55
CA SER A 156 -7.25 8.84 16.39
C SER A 156 -6.84 8.74 17.86
N VAL A 157 -6.32 7.57 18.27
CA VAL A 157 -5.94 7.17 19.65
C VAL A 157 -7.13 7.03 20.60
N VAL A 158 -7.98 8.05 20.66
CA VAL A 158 -9.25 8.06 21.38
C VAL A 158 -10.41 8.17 20.39
N ASP A 159 -11.63 7.93 20.84
CA ASP A 159 -12.81 8.17 19.99
C ASP A 159 -12.88 9.65 19.56
N ILE A 160 -13.43 9.88 18.36
CA ILE A 160 -13.59 11.22 17.80
C ILE A 160 -14.93 11.77 18.30
N CYS A 161 -14.88 12.37 19.49
CA CYS A 161 -16.01 12.94 20.19
C CYS A 161 -15.57 14.23 20.91
N GLY A 162 -15.64 15.35 20.20
CA GLY A 162 -15.25 16.67 20.66
C GLY A 162 -13.73 16.90 20.70
N ILE A 163 -13.36 18.15 20.95
CA ILE A 163 -11.97 18.57 21.06
C ILE A 163 -11.45 18.51 22.50
N ASN A 164 -10.52 17.59 22.77
CA ASN A 164 -9.86 17.38 24.06
C ASN A 164 -8.32 17.44 23.94
N SER A 165 -7.60 17.27 25.04
CA SER A 165 -6.13 17.35 25.06
C SER A 165 -5.45 16.37 24.10
N VAL A 166 -6.01 15.17 23.92
CA VAL A 166 -5.48 14.15 23.00
C VAL A 166 -5.86 14.47 21.56
N SER A 167 -7.15 14.70 21.28
CA SER A 167 -7.60 14.95 19.90
C SER A 167 -7.00 16.23 19.31
N ARG A 168 -6.72 17.26 20.13
CA ARG A 168 -5.95 18.44 19.69
C ARG A 168 -4.58 18.07 19.15
N VAL A 169 -3.84 17.19 19.81
CA VAL A 169 -2.49 16.78 19.38
C VAL A 169 -2.60 15.97 18.08
N ILE A 170 -3.47 14.96 18.07
CA ILE A 170 -3.58 14.04 16.92
C ILE A 170 -4.06 14.77 15.66
N LEU A 171 -5.12 15.58 15.76
CA LEU A 171 -5.63 16.35 14.62
C LEU A 171 -4.63 17.41 14.16
N SER A 172 -3.83 18.00 15.07
CA SER A 172 -2.78 18.95 14.69
C SER A 172 -1.65 18.24 13.92
N ASN A 173 -1.22 17.06 14.39
CA ASN A 173 -0.20 16.27 13.69
C ASN A 173 -0.68 15.83 12.30
N ALA A 174 -1.93 15.38 12.19
CA ALA A 174 -2.54 15.02 10.91
C ALA A 174 -2.60 16.23 9.95
N ALA A 175 -3.00 17.40 10.46
CA ALA A 175 -2.99 18.65 9.69
C ALA A 175 -1.59 18.99 9.18
N SER A 176 -0.58 18.95 10.06
CA SER A 176 0.81 19.26 9.68
C SER A 176 1.38 18.24 8.69
N ALA A 177 1.04 16.95 8.83
CA ALA A 177 1.46 15.91 7.89
C ALA A 177 0.90 16.16 6.48
N VAL A 178 -0.41 16.39 6.36
CA VAL A 178 -1.04 16.70 5.07
C VAL A 178 -0.49 18.01 4.49
N ALA A 179 -0.29 19.04 5.32
CA ALA A 179 0.32 20.28 4.86
C ALA A 179 1.74 20.06 4.32
N GLY A 180 2.55 19.22 4.98
CA GLY A 180 3.88 18.83 4.51
C GLY A 180 3.84 18.09 3.17
N MET A 181 2.92 17.13 3.00
CA MET A 181 2.73 16.43 1.73
C MET A 181 2.34 17.39 0.60
N VAL A 182 1.41 18.32 0.86
CA VAL A 182 0.98 19.33 -0.10
C VAL A 182 2.14 20.25 -0.47
N CYS A 183 2.85 20.82 0.51
CA CYS A 183 3.99 21.69 0.27
C CYS A 183 5.09 20.98 -0.54
N GLY A 184 5.40 19.72 -0.22
CA GLY A 184 6.39 18.92 -0.94
C GLY A 184 6.04 18.78 -2.43
N ILE A 185 4.78 18.49 -2.75
CA ILE A 185 4.31 18.41 -4.14
C ILE A 185 4.42 19.76 -4.84
N LEU A 186 4.02 20.85 -4.18
CA LEU A 186 4.08 22.20 -4.75
C LEU A 186 5.52 22.63 -5.05
N MET A 187 6.48 22.23 -4.20
CA MET A 187 7.90 22.51 -4.39
C MET A 187 8.50 21.65 -5.51
N ALA A 188 8.23 20.35 -5.54
CA ALA A 188 8.74 19.44 -6.58
C ALA A 188 8.23 19.81 -7.99
N SER A 189 7.03 20.39 -8.09
CA SER A 189 6.46 20.87 -9.36
C SER A 189 7.27 21.99 -10.03
N SER A 190 8.19 22.62 -9.29
CA SER A 190 9.05 23.71 -9.77
C SER A 190 10.43 23.27 -10.22
N GLU A 191 10.83 22.03 -9.92
CA GLU A 191 12.10 21.45 -10.35
C GLU A 191 11.88 20.69 -11.66
N SER A 192 12.64 21.03 -12.69
CA SER A 192 12.65 20.27 -13.95
C SER A 192 13.45 19.00 -13.74
N ASP A 193 12.79 17.89 -13.46
CA ASP A 193 13.47 16.59 -13.48
C ASP A 193 13.86 16.23 -14.92
N GLU A 194 15.15 16.41 -15.23
CA GLU A 194 15.84 15.89 -16.42
C GLU A 194 16.23 14.41 -16.25
N THR A 195 15.40 13.60 -15.59
CA THR A 195 15.61 12.15 -15.60
C THR A 195 14.84 11.54 -16.75
N ASP A 196 15.55 10.87 -17.66
CA ASP A 196 14.99 10.11 -18.77
C ASP A 196 14.06 9.02 -18.21
N THR A 197 12.74 9.25 -18.29
CA THR A 197 11.74 8.33 -17.71
C THR A 197 11.76 7.02 -18.47
N LYS A 198 12.27 5.97 -17.83
CA LYS A 198 12.25 4.60 -18.38
C LYS A 198 10.81 4.11 -18.49
N LEU A 199 10.52 3.38 -19.56
CA LEU A 199 9.26 2.67 -19.69
C LEU A 199 9.20 1.58 -18.62
N THR A 200 8.12 1.58 -17.85
CA THR A 200 7.88 0.66 -16.74
C THR A 200 6.97 -0.48 -17.18
N VAL A 201 7.40 -1.71 -16.86
CA VAL A 201 6.70 -2.95 -17.19
C VAL A 201 6.26 -3.67 -15.92
N GLY A 202 4.96 -3.98 -15.83
CA GLY A 202 4.39 -4.79 -14.75
C GLY A 202 4.57 -6.27 -15.01
N ILE A 203 4.99 -7.04 -13.99
CA ILE A 203 5.21 -8.48 -14.07
C ILE A 203 4.47 -9.18 -12.94
N THR A 204 3.59 -10.14 -13.24
CA THR A 204 2.97 -10.98 -12.20
C THR A 204 3.83 -12.21 -11.90
N MET A 205 3.91 -12.57 -10.61
CA MET A 205 4.80 -13.61 -10.11
C MET A 205 4.15 -14.40 -8.97
N PHE A 206 4.53 -15.67 -8.85
CA PHE A 206 4.29 -16.52 -7.69
C PHE A 206 5.57 -17.27 -7.31
N GLY A 207 5.64 -17.85 -6.10
CA GLY A 207 6.82 -18.61 -5.67
C GLY A 207 7.23 -19.70 -6.67
N VAL A 208 6.25 -20.36 -7.29
CA VAL A 208 6.42 -21.43 -8.29
C VAL A 208 6.72 -20.94 -9.72
N THR A 209 6.64 -19.64 -9.99
CA THR A 209 7.00 -19.00 -11.28
C THR A 209 8.12 -17.97 -11.13
N THR A 210 8.74 -17.90 -9.95
CA THR A 210 9.79 -16.92 -9.62
C THR A 210 11.00 -17.02 -10.55
N GLN A 211 11.36 -18.23 -10.99
CA GLN A 211 12.46 -18.42 -11.93
C GLN A 211 12.18 -17.73 -13.28
N CYS A 212 10.98 -17.94 -13.85
CA CYS A 212 10.55 -17.24 -15.05
C CYS A 212 10.51 -15.72 -14.85
N ALA A 213 9.86 -15.25 -13.78
CA ALA A 213 9.70 -13.81 -13.52
C ALA A 213 11.04 -13.10 -13.32
N ASN A 214 12.01 -13.72 -12.63
CA ASN A 214 13.34 -13.16 -12.44
C ASN A 214 14.15 -13.12 -13.74
N ALA A 215 14.05 -14.15 -14.59
CA ALA A 215 14.70 -14.16 -15.90
C ALA A 215 14.14 -13.07 -16.82
N VAL A 216 12.81 -12.93 -16.87
CA VAL A 216 12.12 -11.85 -17.60
C VAL A 216 12.54 -10.48 -17.07
N LYS A 217 12.51 -10.27 -15.76
CA LYS A 217 12.96 -9.04 -15.10
C LYS A 217 14.39 -8.67 -15.47
N HIS A 218 15.31 -9.62 -15.33
CA HIS A 218 16.73 -9.38 -15.65
C HIS A 218 16.91 -8.96 -17.10
N ARG A 219 16.20 -9.63 -18.02
CA ARG A 219 16.27 -9.31 -19.44
C ARG A 219 15.69 -7.93 -19.74
N LEU A 220 14.49 -7.60 -19.26
CA LEU A 220 13.88 -6.28 -19.46
C LEU A 220 14.75 -5.13 -18.94
N ASN A 221 15.37 -5.31 -17.78
CA ASN A 221 16.29 -4.31 -17.22
C ASN A 221 17.51 -4.09 -18.12
N LYS A 222 18.02 -5.14 -18.78
CA LYS A 222 19.10 -5.06 -19.78
C LYS A 222 18.68 -4.32 -21.04
N GLU A 223 17.41 -4.46 -21.43
CA GLU A 223 16.80 -3.77 -22.57
C GLU A 223 16.39 -2.31 -22.24
N GLY A 224 16.68 -1.83 -21.02
CA GLY A 224 16.48 -0.44 -20.62
C GLY A 224 15.13 -0.15 -19.94
N TYR A 225 14.29 -1.15 -19.70
CA TYR A 225 13.01 -0.98 -19.02
C TYR A 225 13.17 -0.93 -17.50
N GLU A 226 12.25 -0.23 -16.85
CA GLU A 226 11.98 -0.38 -15.42
C GLU A 226 10.97 -1.51 -15.21
N THR A 227 11.06 -2.24 -14.09
CA THR A 227 10.21 -3.39 -13.82
C THR A 227 9.60 -3.33 -12.43
N LEU A 228 8.29 -3.55 -12.36
CA LEU A 228 7.53 -3.68 -11.11
C LEU A 228 6.98 -5.11 -11.04
N VAL A 229 7.33 -5.85 -9.98
CA VAL A 229 6.91 -7.24 -9.79
C VAL A 229 5.78 -7.30 -8.77
N PHE A 230 4.69 -7.97 -9.13
CA PHE A 230 3.49 -8.11 -8.32
C PHE A 230 3.28 -9.58 -7.95
N HIS A 231 3.17 -9.84 -6.65
CA HIS A 231 2.84 -11.18 -6.16
C HIS A 231 1.35 -11.45 -6.44
N ALA A 232 1.04 -12.49 -7.21
CA ALA A 232 -0.30 -12.80 -7.70
C ALA A 232 -1.22 -13.38 -6.60
N THR A 233 -1.55 -12.55 -5.61
CA THR A 233 -2.36 -12.92 -4.42
C THR A 233 -3.77 -12.31 -4.45
N GLY A 234 -4.29 -11.98 -5.64
CA GLY A 234 -5.51 -11.21 -5.88
C GLY A 234 -5.28 -9.70 -5.75
N VAL A 235 -4.71 -9.29 -4.61
CA VAL A 235 -4.33 -7.88 -4.35
C VAL A 235 -3.22 -7.42 -5.27
N GLY A 236 -2.26 -8.29 -5.62
CA GLY A 236 -1.13 -7.92 -6.48
C GLY A 236 -1.54 -7.62 -7.92
N GLY A 237 -2.35 -8.46 -8.55
CA GLY A 237 -2.91 -8.17 -9.87
C GLY A 237 -3.73 -6.88 -9.87
N LYS A 238 -4.55 -6.66 -8.83
CA LYS A 238 -5.31 -5.41 -8.65
C LYS A 238 -4.40 -4.19 -8.52
N ALA A 239 -3.32 -4.27 -7.75
CA ALA A 239 -2.35 -3.19 -7.59
C ALA A 239 -1.66 -2.85 -8.92
N MET A 240 -1.26 -3.87 -9.68
CA MET A 240 -0.70 -3.70 -11.02
C MET A 240 -1.68 -2.96 -11.94
N GLU A 241 -2.95 -3.37 -11.95
CA GLU A 241 -3.97 -2.75 -12.80
C GLU A 241 -4.30 -1.32 -12.42
N GLU A 242 -4.30 -0.98 -11.12
CA GLU A 242 -4.45 0.42 -10.68
C GLU A 242 -3.29 1.29 -11.16
N LEU A 243 -2.06 0.76 -11.16
CA LEU A 243 -0.89 1.47 -11.69
C LEU A 243 -0.92 1.61 -13.22
N VAL A 244 -1.51 0.63 -13.93
CA VAL A 244 -1.83 0.77 -15.36
C VAL A 244 -2.88 1.86 -15.58
N ARG A 245 -3.98 1.87 -14.79
CA ARG A 245 -5.01 2.92 -14.86
C ARG A 245 -4.44 4.31 -14.59
N GLY A 246 -3.51 4.40 -13.63
CA GLY A 246 -2.77 5.60 -13.28
C GLY A 246 -1.68 6.03 -14.28
N GLY A 247 -1.35 5.19 -15.27
CA GLY A 247 -0.34 5.49 -16.28
C GLY A 247 1.11 5.29 -15.83
N PHE A 248 1.33 4.73 -14.63
CA PHE A 248 2.66 4.39 -14.11
C PHE A 248 3.27 3.18 -14.80
N ILE A 249 2.45 2.27 -15.33
CA ILE A 249 2.89 1.08 -16.08
C ILE A 249 2.47 1.24 -17.54
N GLN A 250 3.42 1.11 -18.47
CA GLN A 250 3.19 1.28 -19.91
C GLN A 250 3.18 -0.05 -20.68
N GLY A 251 3.47 -1.17 -20.03
CA GLY A 251 3.37 -2.50 -20.62
C GLY A 251 3.25 -3.58 -19.54
N VAL A 252 2.67 -4.73 -19.87
CA VAL A 252 2.44 -5.82 -18.90
C VAL A 252 2.92 -7.15 -19.46
N LEU A 253 3.68 -7.87 -18.64
CA LEU A 253 4.00 -9.29 -18.77
C LEU A 253 3.28 -10.05 -17.66
N ASP A 254 2.03 -10.44 -17.93
CA ASP A 254 1.18 -11.16 -16.98
C ASP A 254 1.53 -12.66 -17.04
N ILE A 255 2.68 -13.02 -16.47
CA ILE A 255 3.22 -14.38 -16.49
C ILE A 255 2.37 -15.32 -15.63
N THR A 256 1.92 -14.83 -14.48
CA THR A 256 1.25 -15.63 -13.45
C THR A 256 -0.19 -15.18 -13.27
N THR A 257 -1.12 -15.93 -13.87
CA THR A 257 -2.55 -15.62 -13.90
C THR A 257 -3.36 -16.46 -12.89
N THR A 258 -2.71 -17.06 -11.90
CA THR A 258 -3.29 -17.92 -10.85
C THR A 258 -4.49 -17.32 -10.12
N GLU A 259 -4.59 -15.99 -10.02
CA GLU A 259 -5.72 -15.30 -9.37
C GLU A 259 -7.07 -15.64 -10.04
N VAL A 260 -7.05 -16.02 -11.32
CA VAL A 260 -8.22 -16.50 -12.08
C VAL A 260 -8.69 -17.87 -11.58
N ALA A 261 -7.77 -18.76 -11.19
CA ALA A 261 -8.12 -20.06 -10.64
C ALA A 261 -8.86 -19.90 -9.31
N ASP A 262 -8.34 -19.03 -8.43
CA ASP A 262 -8.98 -18.68 -7.18
C ASP A 262 -10.34 -18.01 -7.38
N HIS A 263 -10.48 -17.09 -8.34
CA HIS A 263 -11.75 -16.43 -8.65
C HIS A 263 -12.84 -17.44 -9.08
N ILE A 264 -12.48 -18.40 -9.93
CA ILE A 264 -13.44 -19.35 -10.51
C ILE A 264 -13.80 -20.48 -9.54
N VAL A 265 -12.85 -20.93 -8.73
CA VAL A 265 -13.05 -22.08 -7.83
C VAL A 265 -13.44 -21.65 -6.41
N GLY A 266 -13.09 -20.43 -5.99
CA GLY A 266 -13.36 -19.89 -4.65
C GLY A 266 -12.17 -19.98 -3.70
N GLY A 267 -10.97 -19.66 -4.18
CA GLY A 267 -9.76 -19.54 -3.37
C GLY A 267 -9.63 -18.19 -2.66
N ILE A 268 -8.65 -18.06 -1.76
CA ILE A 268 -8.46 -16.88 -0.89
C ILE A 268 -7.63 -15.76 -1.54
N MET A 269 -7.00 -16.02 -2.69
CA MET A 269 -6.15 -15.11 -3.47
C MET A 269 -6.79 -14.75 -4.82
N ALA A 270 -8.12 -14.68 -4.86
CA ALA A 270 -8.90 -14.42 -6.06
C ALA A 270 -8.71 -13.00 -6.61
N CYS A 271 -8.69 -12.89 -7.94
CA CYS A 271 -8.96 -11.61 -8.60
C CYS A 271 -10.46 -11.29 -8.52
N ASP A 272 -10.86 -10.13 -9.07
CA ASP A 272 -12.27 -9.81 -9.31
C ASP A 272 -12.62 -9.97 -10.81
N GLU A 273 -13.91 -9.83 -11.13
CA GLU A 273 -14.45 -9.90 -12.50
C GLU A 273 -13.82 -8.89 -13.46
N THR A 274 -13.10 -7.87 -12.97
CA THR A 274 -12.48 -6.84 -13.82
C THR A 274 -11.05 -7.18 -14.25
N ARG A 275 -10.52 -8.34 -13.85
CA ARG A 275 -9.16 -8.76 -14.21
C ARG A 275 -8.94 -8.68 -15.73
N PHE A 276 -7.79 -8.13 -16.09
CA PHE A 276 -7.28 -7.77 -17.42
C PHE A 276 -7.87 -6.50 -18.04
N ASP A 277 -9.00 -5.96 -17.53
CA ASP A 277 -9.68 -4.83 -18.17
C ASP A 277 -8.81 -3.58 -18.22
N ALA A 278 -7.99 -3.31 -17.18
CA ALA A 278 -7.13 -2.12 -17.16
C ALA A 278 -6.15 -2.05 -18.35
N ALA A 279 -5.47 -3.16 -18.65
CA ALA A 279 -4.51 -3.23 -19.75
C ALA A 279 -5.20 -3.09 -21.11
N ILE A 280 -6.39 -3.68 -21.24
CA ILE A 280 -7.23 -3.61 -22.43
C ILE A 280 -7.72 -2.18 -22.66
N ASP A 281 -8.30 -1.54 -21.64
CA ASP A 281 -8.87 -0.20 -21.71
C ASP A 281 -7.81 0.86 -22.00
N LYS A 282 -6.63 0.74 -21.36
CA LYS A 282 -5.49 1.63 -21.61
C LYS A 282 -4.75 1.34 -22.90
N LYS A 283 -5.09 0.24 -23.57
CA LYS A 283 -4.50 -0.21 -24.83
C LYS A 283 -2.97 -0.32 -24.79
N ILE A 284 -2.44 -0.78 -23.65
CA ILE A 284 -1.00 -1.01 -23.49
C ILE A 284 -0.61 -2.39 -24.02
N PRO A 285 0.66 -2.60 -24.45
CA PRO A 285 1.19 -3.90 -24.80
C PRO A 285 1.00 -4.92 -23.67
N LEU A 286 0.40 -6.07 -24.00
CA LEU A 286 0.14 -7.15 -23.04
C LEU A 286 0.69 -8.48 -23.57
N VAL A 287 1.65 -9.04 -22.86
CA VAL A 287 2.04 -10.45 -23.00
C VAL A 287 1.47 -11.21 -21.82
N LEU A 288 0.65 -12.23 -22.07
CA LEU A 288 0.00 -13.03 -21.04
C LEU A 288 0.46 -14.49 -21.11
N SER A 289 0.59 -15.14 -19.95
CA SER A 289 0.80 -16.57 -19.82
C SER A 289 -0.14 -17.20 -18.79
N VAL A 290 0.09 -18.48 -18.48
CA VAL A 290 -0.80 -19.34 -17.69
C VAL A 290 -0.15 -19.81 -16.39
N GLY A 291 0.85 -19.06 -15.91
CA GLY A 291 1.65 -19.45 -14.76
C GLY A 291 0.81 -19.65 -13.50
N ALA A 292 1.07 -20.76 -12.82
CA ALA A 292 0.41 -21.19 -11.60
C ALA A 292 -1.11 -21.44 -11.72
N LEU A 293 -1.72 -21.49 -12.92
CA LEU A 293 -3.13 -21.89 -13.06
C LEU A 293 -3.42 -23.36 -12.66
N ASP A 294 -2.38 -24.11 -12.29
CA ASP A 294 -2.48 -25.45 -11.72
C ASP A 294 -2.91 -25.46 -10.24
N MET A 295 -2.99 -24.31 -9.57
CA MET A 295 -3.33 -24.26 -8.14
C MET A 295 -4.42 -23.26 -7.79
N VAL A 296 -5.21 -23.63 -6.77
CA VAL A 296 -6.11 -22.74 -6.04
C VAL A 296 -5.59 -22.59 -4.62
N ASN A 297 -5.53 -21.37 -4.11
CA ASN A 297 -4.98 -21.08 -2.80
C ASN A 297 -6.05 -21.14 -1.71
N PHE A 298 -5.74 -21.84 -0.63
CA PHE A 298 -6.49 -21.85 0.62
C PHE A 298 -5.58 -21.51 1.81
N GLY A 299 -6.19 -21.28 2.96
CA GLY A 299 -5.48 -21.07 4.21
C GLY A 299 -4.86 -22.36 4.76
N ALA A 300 -4.78 -22.43 6.09
CA ALA A 300 -4.39 -23.66 6.79
C ALA A 300 -5.29 -24.83 6.35
N HIS A 301 -4.75 -26.05 6.38
CA HIS A 301 -5.41 -27.24 5.83
C HIS A 301 -6.84 -27.47 6.40
N ASP A 302 -7.06 -27.16 7.67
CA ASP A 302 -8.34 -27.26 8.36
C ASP A 302 -9.37 -26.19 7.94
N THR A 303 -8.93 -25.13 7.26
CA THR A 303 -9.81 -24.08 6.70
C THR A 303 -10.33 -24.40 5.31
N ILE A 304 -9.86 -25.48 4.67
CA ILE A 304 -10.28 -25.88 3.33
C ILE A 304 -11.78 -26.27 3.37
N PRO A 305 -12.64 -25.70 2.51
CA PRO A 305 -14.05 -26.05 2.46
C PRO A 305 -14.28 -27.55 2.26
N ALA A 306 -15.25 -28.13 2.98
CA ALA A 306 -15.52 -29.57 2.95
C ALA A 306 -15.78 -30.14 1.54
N ALA A 307 -16.33 -29.32 0.64
CA ALA A 307 -16.55 -29.66 -0.76
C ALA A 307 -15.26 -30.00 -1.54
N PHE A 308 -14.09 -29.61 -1.02
CA PHE A 308 -12.78 -29.84 -1.61
C PHE A 308 -11.93 -30.87 -0.85
N SER A 309 -12.49 -31.56 0.15
CA SER A 309 -11.74 -32.49 1.01
C SER A 309 -11.10 -33.66 0.26
N ASP A 310 -11.73 -34.15 -0.82
CA ASP A 310 -11.20 -35.24 -1.66
C ASP A 310 -10.23 -34.78 -2.76
N ARG A 311 -9.91 -33.48 -2.80
CA ARG A 311 -9.04 -32.92 -3.83
C ARG A 311 -7.57 -33.14 -3.49
N LYS A 312 -6.72 -33.07 -4.52
CA LYS A 312 -5.27 -33.18 -4.34
C LYS A 312 -4.72 -31.90 -3.72
N ILE A 313 -4.38 -31.97 -2.42
CA ILE A 313 -3.84 -30.85 -1.65
C ILE A 313 -2.32 -30.98 -1.49
N HIS A 314 -1.62 -29.86 -1.64
CA HIS A 314 -0.22 -29.69 -1.27
C HIS A 314 -0.12 -28.65 -0.15
N ILE A 315 0.37 -29.07 1.02
CA ILE A 315 0.58 -28.17 2.16
C ILE A 315 1.89 -27.40 1.91
N HIS A 316 1.78 -26.12 1.58
CA HIS A 316 2.95 -25.27 1.33
C HIS A 316 3.60 -24.84 2.64
N ASN A 317 2.78 -24.44 3.62
CA ASN A 317 3.18 -24.18 5.00
C ASN A 317 1.96 -24.29 5.93
N GLU A 318 2.13 -24.03 7.23
CA GLU A 318 1.05 -24.13 8.22
C GLU A 318 -0.15 -23.21 7.93
N GLN A 319 0.05 -22.12 7.19
CA GLN A 319 -0.96 -21.10 6.91
C GLN A 319 -1.53 -21.18 5.48
N ILE A 320 -0.88 -21.92 4.57
CA ILE A 320 -1.23 -21.94 3.15
C ILE A 320 -1.20 -23.37 2.61
N SER A 321 -2.33 -23.76 2.01
CA SER A 321 -2.51 -25.01 1.29
C SER A 321 -2.87 -24.72 -0.16
N LEU A 322 -2.33 -25.51 -1.08
CA LEU A 322 -2.59 -25.40 -2.52
C LEU A 322 -3.44 -26.59 -2.95
N MET A 323 -4.48 -26.34 -3.74
CA MET A 323 -5.32 -27.40 -4.31
C MET A 323 -5.07 -27.51 -5.82
N ARG A 324 -4.79 -28.72 -6.32
CA ARG A 324 -4.56 -28.95 -7.76
C ARG A 324 -5.84 -28.72 -8.56
N THR A 325 -5.78 -27.88 -9.58
CA THR A 325 -6.89 -27.64 -10.51
C THR A 325 -7.11 -28.81 -11.46
N THR A 326 -8.35 -29.08 -11.81
CA THR A 326 -8.78 -30.16 -12.72
C THR A 326 -8.82 -29.70 -14.17
N VAL A 327 -8.91 -30.66 -15.10
CA VAL A 327 -9.14 -30.42 -16.55
C VAL A 327 -10.35 -29.49 -16.78
N GLU A 328 -11.48 -29.73 -16.12
CA GLU A 328 -12.71 -28.95 -16.32
C GLU A 328 -12.62 -27.54 -15.75
N GLU A 329 -11.91 -27.36 -14.63
CA GLU A 329 -11.62 -26.02 -14.09
C GLU A 329 -10.69 -25.25 -15.03
N ASN A 330 -9.66 -25.90 -15.58
CA ASN A 330 -8.74 -25.28 -16.55
C ASN A 330 -9.44 -24.78 -17.81
N LYS A 331 -10.44 -25.50 -18.33
CA LYS A 331 -11.30 -25.01 -19.42
C LYS A 331 -12.07 -23.75 -19.04
N LYS A 332 -12.55 -23.64 -17.80
CA LYS A 332 -13.22 -22.42 -17.31
C LYS A 332 -12.24 -21.25 -17.19
N PHE A 333 -10.99 -21.51 -16.79
CA PHE A 333 -9.96 -20.46 -16.73
C PHE A 333 -9.67 -19.93 -18.14
N ALA A 334 -9.51 -20.84 -19.10
CA ALA A 334 -9.35 -20.50 -20.51
C ALA A 334 -10.52 -19.66 -21.04
N GLN A 335 -11.75 -20.05 -20.72
CA GLN A 335 -12.96 -19.30 -21.07
C GLN A 335 -12.93 -17.87 -20.53
N PHE A 336 -12.66 -17.68 -19.24
CA PHE A 336 -12.61 -16.36 -18.61
C PHE A 336 -11.56 -15.46 -19.26
N ILE A 337 -10.33 -15.97 -19.43
CA ILE A 337 -9.24 -15.22 -20.07
C ILE A 337 -9.59 -14.89 -21.52
N ALA A 338 -10.11 -15.85 -22.28
CA ALA A 338 -10.46 -15.63 -23.68
C ALA A 338 -11.59 -14.60 -23.85
N ASP A 339 -12.62 -14.62 -22.99
CA ASP A 339 -13.73 -13.67 -23.05
C ASP A 339 -13.29 -12.23 -22.79
N LYS A 340 -12.26 -12.04 -21.96
CA LYS A 340 -11.61 -10.74 -21.75
C LYS A 340 -10.79 -10.34 -22.97
N LEU A 341 -9.83 -11.16 -23.37
CA LEU A 341 -8.88 -10.81 -24.43
C LEU A 341 -9.53 -10.70 -25.82
N ASN A 342 -10.63 -11.40 -26.08
CA ASN A 342 -11.38 -11.28 -27.34
C ASN A 342 -12.01 -9.89 -27.53
N LYS A 343 -12.29 -9.18 -26.43
CA LYS A 343 -12.77 -7.78 -26.45
C LYS A 343 -11.65 -6.76 -26.62
N SER A 344 -10.38 -7.18 -26.53
CA SER A 344 -9.25 -6.27 -26.63
C SER A 344 -9.06 -5.74 -28.04
N LEU A 345 -8.81 -4.42 -28.12
CA LEU A 345 -8.35 -3.73 -29.32
C LEU A 345 -6.84 -3.45 -29.28
N SER A 346 -6.16 -3.83 -28.19
CA SER A 346 -4.72 -3.65 -27.99
C SER A 346 -3.90 -4.80 -28.56
N THR A 347 -2.60 -4.59 -28.71
CA THR A 347 -1.67 -5.66 -29.08
C THR A 347 -1.48 -6.62 -27.90
N VAL A 348 -1.92 -7.86 -28.10
CA VAL A 348 -1.87 -8.94 -27.11
C VAL A 348 -1.13 -10.13 -27.70
N THR A 349 -0.19 -10.70 -26.95
CA THR A 349 0.38 -12.02 -27.27
C THR A 349 0.22 -12.95 -26.08
N VAL A 350 -0.39 -14.11 -26.31
CA VAL A 350 -0.52 -15.16 -25.30
C VAL A 350 0.55 -16.22 -25.55
N CYS A 351 1.45 -16.41 -24.59
CA CYS A 351 2.54 -17.39 -24.64
C CYS A 351 2.22 -18.58 -23.73
N LEU A 352 2.18 -19.78 -24.30
CA LEU A 352 1.68 -20.99 -23.66
C LEU A 352 2.80 -22.04 -23.55
N PRO A 353 3.29 -22.40 -22.34
CA PRO A 353 4.36 -23.37 -22.14
C PRO A 353 3.80 -24.80 -22.12
N GLN A 354 4.20 -25.63 -23.10
CA GLN A 354 3.64 -26.97 -23.29
C GLN A 354 4.08 -28.02 -22.26
N LYS A 355 5.18 -27.80 -21.53
CA LYS A 355 5.74 -28.83 -20.62
C LYS A 355 5.29 -28.68 -19.17
N GLY A 356 4.60 -27.60 -18.83
CA GLY A 356 4.08 -27.33 -17.48
C GLY A 356 4.07 -25.84 -17.13
N ILE A 357 3.21 -25.49 -16.18
CA ILE A 357 2.84 -24.10 -15.87
C ILE A 357 3.28 -23.62 -14.48
N SER A 358 3.98 -24.46 -13.71
CA SER A 358 4.53 -24.08 -12.40
C SER A 358 5.68 -24.99 -11.98
N ALA A 359 6.51 -24.57 -11.03
CA ALA A 359 7.56 -25.42 -10.47
C ALA A 359 7.04 -26.74 -9.88
N ILE A 360 5.76 -26.82 -9.48
CA ILE A 360 5.16 -28.05 -8.94
C ILE A 360 4.35 -28.83 -10.00
N ASP A 361 4.18 -28.27 -11.20
CA ASP A 361 3.61 -28.91 -12.39
C ASP A 361 4.71 -29.27 -13.39
N ALA A 362 5.63 -30.13 -12.96
CA ALA A 362 6.74 -30.63 -13.78
C ALA A 362 6.95 -32.13 -13.52
N PRO A 363 7.55 -32.90 -14.45
CA PRO A 363 7.75 -34.35 -14.26
C PRO A 363 8.33 -34.71 -12.88
N GLY A 364 7.61 -35.56 -12.14
CA GLY A 364 7.99 -35.98 -10.77
C GLY A 364 7.54 -35.06 -9.64
N MET A 365 6.92 -33.91 -9.95
CA MET A 365 6.41 -32.95 -8.98
C MET A 365 4.94 -33.21 -8.63
N PRO A 366 4.46 -32.78 -7.44
CA PRO A 366 3.17 -33.21 -6.93
C PRO A 366 1.99 -32.75 -7.77
N PHE A 367 2.08 -31.65 -8.51
CA PHE A 367 0.98 -31.12 -9.32
C PHE A 367 1.15 -31.43 -10.81
N TYR A 368 2.11 -32.27 -11.19
CA TYR A 368 2.28 -32.62 -12.60
C TYR A 368 1.05 -33.31 -13.18
N ASP A 369 0.42 -32.64 -14.14
CA ASP A 369 -0.73 -33.14 -14.88
C ASP A 369 -0.69 -32.61 -16.32
N PRO A 370 -0.09 -33.38 -17.26
CA PRO A 370 -0.02 -32.98 -18.66
C PRO A 370 -1.39 -32.96 -19.35
N GLU A 371 -2.40 -33.69 -18.83
CA GLU A 371 -3.76 -33.68 -19.38
C GLU A 371 -4.45 -32.35 -19.07
N ALA A 372 -4.39 -31.90 -17.81
CA ALA A 372 -4.91 -30.59 -17.40
C ALA A 372 -4.18 -29.45 -18.14
N THR A 373 -2.86 -29.56 -18.29
CA THR A 373 -2.07 -28.58 -19.05
C THR A 373 -2.51 -28.54 -20.51
N SER A 374 -2.57 -29.68 -21.21
CA SER A 374 -3.00 -29.72 -22.61
C SER A 374 -4.40 -29.13 -22.77
N ALA A 375 -5.35 -29.51 -21.90
CA ALA A 375 -6.70 -28.99 -21.94
C ALA A 375 -6.76 -27.46 -21.80
N LEU A 376 -5.96 -26.87 -20.89
CA LEU A 376 -5.86 -25.41 -20.74
C LEU A 376 -5.34 -24.75 -22.02
N LEU A 377 -4.24 -25.27 -22.56
CA LEU A 377 -3.56 -24.66 -23.70
C LEU A 377 -4.40 -24.77 -24.98
N ASP A 378 -4.99 -25.93 -25.23
CA ASP A 378 -5.83 -26.21 -26.40
C ASP A 378 -7.11 -25.37 -26.37
N GLU A 379 -7.75 -25.25 -25.19
CA GLU A 379 -8.95 -24.44 -25.01
C GLU A 379 -8.65 -22.96 -25.24
N LEU A 380 -7.55 -22.41 -24.69
CA LEU A 380 -7.12 -21.03 -24.93
C LEU A 380 -6.80 -20.78 -26.40
N ASN A 381 -6.03 -21.68 -27.03
CA ASN A 381 -5.64 -21.55 -28.44
C ASN A 381 -6.84 -21.61 -29.39
N THR A 382 -7.90 -22.33 -29.02
CA THR A 382 -9.13 -22.47 -29.79
C THR A 382 -10.07 -21.27 -29.60
N ARG A 383 -10.24 -20.80 -28.35
CA ARG A 383 -11.19 -19.72 -28.02
C ARG A 383 -10.69 -18.32 -28.37
N LEU A 384 -9.38 -18.10 -28.35
CA LEU A 384 -8.81 -16.80 -28.69
C LEU A 384 -8.89 -16.59 -30.20
N VAL A 385 -9.67 -15.60 -30.61
CA VAL A 385 -9.81 -15.22 -32.02
C VAL A 385 -8.52 -14.55 -32.46
N LYS A 386 -7.70 -15.22 -33.26
CA LYS A 386 -6.40 -14.69 -33.71
C LYS A 386 -6.60 -13.53 -34.69
N THR A 387 -5.89 -12.43 -34.48
CA THR A 387 -5.89 -11.26 -35.36
C THR A 387 -4.46 -10.75 -35.52
N GLU A 388 -4.23 -9.73 -36.35
CA GLU A 388 -2.92 -9.09 -36.46
C GLU A 388 -2.40 -8.58 -35.11
N ASN A 389 -3.31 -8.09 -34.25
CA ASN A 389 -3.00 -7.56 -32.93
C ASN A 389 -3.20 -8.58 -31.80
N ARG A 390 -3.63 -9.82 -32.08
CA ARG A 390 -3.84 -10.85 -31.05
C ARG A 390 -3.31 -12.19 -31.50
N GLN A 391 -2.18 -12.59 -30.91
CA GLN A 391 -1.49 -13.83 -31.26
C GLN A 391 -1.48 -14.82 -30.10
N VAL A 392 -1.44 -16.11 -30.42
CA VAL A 392 -1.22 -17.21 -29.46
C VAL A 392 0.00 -17.99 -29.92
N LYS A 393 0.97 -18.19 -29.02
CA LYS A 393 2.22 -18.91 -29.26
C LYS A 393 2.31 -20.11 -28.33
N LEU A 394 2.20 -21.31 -28.88
CA LEU A 394 2.50 -22.57 -28.19
C LEU A 394 4.01 -22.80 -28.24
N LEU A 395 4.65 -22.93 -27.07
CA LEU A 395 6.10 -23.01 -26.95
C LEU A 395 6.51 -24.33 -26.30
N PRO A 396 7.50 -25.06 -26.84
CA PRO A 396 7.88 -26.41 -26.40
C PRO A 396 8.76 -26.42 -25.13
N TYR A 397 8.40 -25.58 -24.16
CA TYR A 397 9.14 -25.32 -22.94
C TYR A 397 8.24 -25.46 -21.72
N HIS A 398 8.86 -25.63 -20.56
CA HIS A 398 8.24 -25.43 -19.26
C HIS A 398 8.27 -23.94 -18.91
N ILE A 399 7.31 -23.43 -18.14
CA ILE A 399 7.24 -21.98 -17.84
C ILE A 399 8.54 -21.42 -17.25
N ASN A 400 9.24 -22.22 -16.44
CA ASN A 400 10.49 -21.82 -15.77
C ASN A 400 11.76 -22.07 -16.60
N ASP A 401 11.64 -22.57 -17.82
CA ASP A 401 12.79 -22.70 -18.72
C ASP A 401 13.27 -21.29 -19.16
N PRO A 402 14.58 -21.01 -19.17
CA PRO A 402 15.13 -19.72 -19.61
C PRO A 402 14.68 -19.32 -21.03
N GLU A 403 14.50 -20.30 -21.92
CA GLU A 403 14.02 -20.10 -23.29
C GLU A 403 12.59 -19.57 -23.33
N PHE A 404 11.74 -20.01 -22.40
CA PHE A 404 10.37 -19.50 -22.29
C PHE A 404 10.37 -18.05 -21.79
N ALA A 405 11.18 -17.74 -20.77
CA ALA A 405 11.35 -16.36 -20.29
C ALA A 405 11.87 -15.43 -21.39
N ASN A 406 12.80 -15.90 -22.23
CA ASN A 406 13.25 -15.14 -23.39
C ASN A 406 12.12 -14.96 -24.41
N ALA A 407 11.38 -16.01 -24.75
CA ALA A 407 10.28 -15.91 -25.71
C ALA A 407 9.17 -14.94 -25.26
N LEU A 408 8.91 -14.82 -23.95
CA LEU A 408 8.00 -13.82 -23.39
C LEU A 408 8.48 -12.39 -23.67
N VAL A 409 9.76 -12.11 -23.42
CA VAL A 409 10.34 -10.79 -23.68
C VAL A 409 10.45 -10.51 -25.18
N ASP A 410 10.78 -11.50 -26.01
CA ASP A 410 10.77 -11.35 -27.47
C ASP A 410 9.38 -10.97 -27.98
N ALA A 411 8.34 -11.63 -27.45
CA ALA A 411 6.96 -11.28 -27.77
C ALA A 411 6.65 -9.83 -27.36
N PHE A 412 7.09 -9.40 -26.19
CA PHE A 412 6.88 -8.03 -25.70
C PHE A 412 7.61 -6.99 -26.56
N LEU A 413 8.89 -7.19 -26.85
CA LEU A 413 9.71 -6.27 -27.65
C LEU A 413 9.29 -6.20 -29.11
N SER A 414 8.62 -7.23 -29.63
CA SER A 414 8.04 -7.21 -30.97
C SER A 414 6.80 -6.32 -31.11
N MET A 415 6.26 -5.81 -30.00
CA MET A 415 5.12 -4.89 -30.01
C MET A 415 5.60 -3.45 -30.18
N ASP A 416 4.91 -2.65 -30.99
CA ASP A 416 5.21 -1.21 -31.13
C ASP A 416 4.89 -0.48 -29.83
N ILE A 417 5.89 -0.31 -28.96
CA ILE A 417 5.76 0.46 -27.74
C ILE A 417 6.05 1.92 -28.07
N LYS A 418 4.99 2.67 -28.39
CA LYS A 418 5.12 4.12 -28.48
C LYS A 418 5.35 4.63 -27.05
N PRO A 419 6.44 5.38 -26.76
CA PRO A 419 6.49 6.14 -25.53
C PRO A 419 5.25 7.01 -25.51
N SER A 420 4.41 6.86 -24.49
CA SER A 420 3.18 7.62 -24.42
C SER A 420 3.58 9.10 -24.43
N SER A 421 3.15 9.84 -25.45
CA SER A 421 3.28 11.30 -25.48
C SER A 421 2.45 11.97 -24.36
N THR A 422 1.74 11.15 -23.59
CA THR A 422 1.00 11.50 -22.37
C THR A 422 1.81 11.39 -21.08
N THR A 423 3.09 11.01 -21.11
CA THR A 423 3.93 10.91 -19.89
C THR A 423 4.51 12.26 -19.45
N THR A 424 4.01 13.36 -19.99
CA THR A 424 3.78 14.55 -19.18
C THR A 424 2.31 14.62 -18.76
N GLN A 425 1.88 13.72 -17.87
CA GLN A 425 1.18 14.23 -16.69
C GLN A 425 2.24 14.90 -15.81
N LYS A 426 2.83 15.99 -16.33
CA LYS A 426 3.23 17.09 -15.47
C LYS A 426 2.02 17.33 -14.59
N ASN A 427 2.23 17.46 -13.28
CA ASN A 427 1.26 18.08 -12.38
C ASN A 427 0.54 19.18 -13.17
N ASN A 428 -0.69 18.92 -13.63
CA ASN A 428 -1.36 19.79 -14.60
C ASN A 428 -1.99 20.92 -13.80
N MET A 429 -1.09 21.70 -13.23
CA MET A 429 -1.28 22.97 -12.61
C MET A 429 -0.85 24.01 -13.63
N VAL A 430 -1.78 24.35 -14.53
CA VAL A 430 -1.61 25.53 -15.36
C VAL A 430 -1.69 26.75 -14.44
N LEU A 431 -0.59 27.48 -14.30
CA LEU A 431 -0.59 28.83 -13.71
C LEU A 431 -0.17 29.87 -14.76
N PRO A 432 -0.76 31.08 -14.74
CA PRO A 432 -0.48 32.13 -15.71
C PRO A 432 0.86 32.81 -15.40
N LYS A 433 1.58 33.16 -16.48
CA LYS A 433 2.84 33.90 -16.45
C LYS A 433 2.66 35.25 -15.73
N GLN A 434 3.52 35.55 -14.76
CA GLN A 434 3.78 36.92 -14.33
C GLN A 434 5.20 37.10 -13.79
N ASP A 435 5.68 38.32 -14.00
CA ASP A 435 7.07 38.76 -14.07
C ASP A 435 7.90 38.58 -12.81
N THR A 436 9.15 38.20 -13.04
CA THR A 436 10.24 38.13 -12.07
C THR A 436 10.64 39.53 -11.61
N ASN A 437 10.59 39.77 -10.30
CA ASN A 437 11.45 40.76 -9.64
C ASN A 437 12.03 40.13 -8.38
N GLU A 438 13.31 39.76 -8.49
CA GLU A 438 14.16 39.30 -7.40
C GLU A 438 14.37 40.43 -6.39
N LYS A 439 14.28 40.11 -5.08
CA LYS A 439 15.01 40.85 -4.05
C LYS A 439 15.59 39.91 -3.01
N GLU A 440 16.83 40.24 -2.68
CA GLU A 440 17.84 39.48 -1.97
C GLU A 440 17.48 39.08 -0.54
N ALA A 441 18.06 37.93 -0.15
CA ALA A 441 18.04 37.36 1.18
C ALA A 441 18.84 38.22 2.18
N SER A 442 18.37 38.28 3.43
CA SER A 442 19.20 38.67 4.56
C SER A 442 19.23 37.54 5.59
N SER A 443 20.46 37.17 5.94
CA SER A 443 20.83 36.11 6.87
C SER A 443 20.54 36.53 8.32
N GLY A 444 19.73 35.73 9.02
CA GLY A 444 19.54 35.84 10.47
C GLY A 444 19.92 34.54 11.15
N GLN A 445 21.14 34.46 11.68
CA GLN A 445 21.56 33.42 12.63
C GLN A 445 20.63 33.46 13.86
N LYS A 446 20.01 32.32 14.19
CA LYS A 446 19.40 32.09 15.50
C LYS A 446 20.17 30.99 16.23
N THR A 447 20.79 31.39 17.32
CA THR A 447 21.42 30.54 18.32
C THR A 447 20.35 29.68 19.00
N SER A 448 20.49 28.36 18.91
CA SER A 448 19.66 27.40 19.65
C SER A 448 20.20 27.25 21.08
N ASP A 449 19.46 27.77 22.05
CA ASP A 449 19.71 27.52 23.46
C ASP A 449 19.24 26.09 23.78
N SER A 450 20.19 25.18 23.99
CA SER A 450 19.97 23.75 24.22
C SER A 450 20.31 23.41 25.66
N SER A 451 19.35 23.63 26.57
CA SER A 451 19.43 23.05 27.91
C SER A 451 18.89 21.62 27.91
N ILE A 452 19.60 20.72 27.21
CA ILE A 452 19.50 19.29 27.51
C ILE A 452 20.16 19.12 28.89
N ILE A 453 19.37 18.76 29.89
CA ILE A 453 19.86 18.43 31.24
C ILE A 453 20.67 17.13 31.14
N TRP A 454 21.95 17.23 30.82
CA TRP A 454 22.89 16.12 30.91
C TRP A 454 23.23 15.91 32.39
N ARG A 455 22.71 14.83 32.99
CA ARG A 455 23.13 14.41 34.33
C ARG A 455 24.39 13.55 34.20
N PRO A 456 25.54 13.94 34.78
CA PRO A 456 26.71 13.08 34.82
C PRO A 456 26.41 11.81 35.64
N PRO A 457 27.14 10.69 35.43
CA PRO A 457 26.96 9.42 36.15
C PRO A 457 27.27 9.46 37.67
N VAL A 458 27.19 10.61 38.34
CA VAL A 458 27.64 10.79 39.73
C VAL A 458 26.54 10.80 40.78
N ASP A 459 25.25 10.62 40.43
CA ASP A 459 24.17 10.63 41.44
C ASP A 459 23.51 9.26 41.65
N PHE A 460 24.32 8.21 41.85
CA PHE A 460 23.85 6.94 42.40
C PHE A 460 24.63 6.61 43.68
N PRO A 461 24.23 7.17 44.84
CA PRO A 461 24.97 7.01 46.10
C PRO A 461 25.08 5.55 46.57
N ASP A 462 24.15 4.69 46.13
CA ASP A 462 24.08 3.27 46.51
C ASP A 462 24.76 2.32 45.49
N ALA A 463 25.36 2.85 44.41
CA ALA A 463 25.99 2.02 43.40
C ALA A 463 27.36 1.48 43.85
N ARG A 464 27.64 0.20 43.58
CA ARG A 464 28.94 -0.42 43.87
C ARG A 464 30.08 0.33 43.15
N PRO A 465 31.21 0.64 43.83
CA PRO A 465 32.33 1.37 43.23
C PRO A 465 32.85 0.74 41.93
N GLU A 466 32.92 -0.59 41.89
CA GLU A 466 33.34 -1.35 40.69
C GLU A 466 32.40 -1.14 39.51
N THR A 467 31.08 -1.07 39.75
CA THR A 467 30.08 -0.80 38.73
C THR A 467 30.27 0.60 38.16
N LEU A 468 30.47 1.61 39.02
CA LEU A 468 30.72 2.99 38.59
C LEU A 468 31.99 3.11 37.75
N GLN A 469 33.06 2.37 38.09
CA GLN A 469 34.29 2.35 37.31
C GLN A 469 34.09 1.70 35.93
N LYS A 470 33.38 0.57 35.86
CA LYS A 470 33.02 -0.08 34.59
C LYS A 470 32.17 0.82 33.70
N THR A 471 31.15 1.47 34.26
CA THR A 471 30.30 2.42 33.54
C THR A 471 31.11 3.58 32.96
N LYS A 472 32.05 4.16 33.72
CA LYS A 472 32.95 5.21 33.21
C LYS A 472 33.80 4.72 32.04
N SER A 473 34.34 3.51 32.11
CA SER A 473 35.12 2.91 31.02
C SER A 473 34.27 2.68 29.76
N ILE A 474 33.05 2.16 29.91
CA ILE A 474 32.12 1.94 28.79
C ILE A 474 31.76 3.28 28.13
N LEU A 475 31.38 4.28 28.92
CA LEU A 475 31.04 5.60 28.41
C LEU A 475 32.21 6.28 27.70
N HIS A 476 33.45 6.07 28.18
CA HIS A 476 34.63 6.58 27.49
C HIS A 476 34.81 5.93 26.11
N LYS A 477 34.68 4.60 26.01
CA LYS A 477 34.75 3.86 24.75
C LYS A 477 33.67 4.29 23.75
N LEU A 478 32.43 4.44 24.20
CA LEU A 478 31.32 4.91 23.35
C LEU A 478 31.56 6.34 22.85
N LYS A 479 32.06 7.24 23.71
CA LYS A 479 32.42 8.61 23.31
C LYS A 479 33.57 8.63 22.30
N GLN A 480 34.53 7.73 22.44
CA GLN A 480 35.62 7.59 21.47
C GLN A 480 35.11 7.14 20.10
N GLN A 481 34.24 6.11 20.04
CA GLN A 481 33.59 5.67 18.79
C GLN A 481 32.84 6.82 18.11
N ILE A 482 32.07 7.61 18.87
CA ILE A 482 31.41 8.82 18.34
C ILE A 482 32.43 9.80 17.76
N GLY A 483 33.55 10.04 18.45
CA GLY A 483 34.63 10.92 17.99
C GLY A 483 35.33 10.43 16.73
N GLU A 484 35.36 9.11 16.51
CA GLU A 484 35.93 8.46 15.33
C GLU A 484 34.91 8.33 14.17
N GLY A 485 33.67 8.82 14.35
CA GLY A 485 32.61 8.70 13.35
C GLY A 485 32.04 7.30 13.19
N ILE A 486 32.30 6.40 14.15
CA ILE A 486 31.79 5.03 14.16
C ILE A 486 30.41 5.04 14.86
N PRO A 487 29.35 4.52 14.20
CA PRO A 487 28.03 4.48 14.80
C PRO A 487 28.00 3.51 15.99
N ILE A 488 27.28 3.89 17.05
CA ILE A 488 26.98 3.00 18.18
C ILE A 488 25.74 2.18 17.82
N ILE A 489 25.85 0.85 17.88
CA ILE A 489 24.77 -0.07 17.57
C ILE A 489 24.17 -0.62 18.86
N GLY A 490 22.89 -0.28 19.11
CA GLY A 490 22.09 -0.89 20.17
C GLY A 490 21.07 -1.87 19.59
N ALA A 491 21.05 -3.11 20.11
CA ALA A 491 20.08 -4.12 19.71
C ALA A 491 19.14 -4.49 20.86
N GLY A 492 17.89 -4.80 20.51
CA GLY A 492 16.83 -4.99 21.47
C GLY A 492 16.63 -6.44 21.91
N ALA A 493 17.16 -6.82 23.06
CA ALA A 493 16.96 -8.15 23.64
C ALA A 493 15.59 -8.29 24.33
N GLY A 494 14.81 -9.28 23.87
CA GLY A 494 13.56 -9.68 24.50
C GLY A 494 13.64 -10.85 25.47
N THR A 495 14.68 -11.66 25.33
CA THR A 495 14.98 -12.88 26.08
C THR A 495 16.49 -13.06 26.14
N GLY A 496 16.99 -13.92 27.03
CA GLY A 496 18.43 -14.19 27.16
C GLY A 496 19.07 -14.78 25.89
N ILE A 497 18.32 -15.52 25.07
CA ILE A 497 18.84 -16.08 23.82
C ILE A 497 19.05 -14.98 22.75
N SER A 498 18.16 -13.99 22.67
CA SER A 498 18.35 -12.83 21.78
C SER A 498 19.59 -12.04 22.19
N ALA A 499 19.78 -11.80 23.48
CA ALA A 499 20.97 -11.14 24.01
C ALA A 499 22.27 -11.86 23.62
N LYS A 500 22.28 -13.21 23.60
CA LYS A 500 23.44 -14.00 23.17
C LYS A 500 23.78 -13.84 21.69
N PHE A 501 22.77 -13.80 20.82
CA PHE A 501 22.99 -13.56 19.39
C PHE A 501 23.40 -12.11 19.10
N GLU A 502 22.86 -11.16 19.85
CA GLU A 502 23.25 -9.75 19.77
C GLU A 502 24.71 -9.55 20.19
N GLU A 503 25.13 -10.18 21.30
CA GLU A 503 26.54 -10.23 21.75
C GLU A 503 27.44 -10.82 20.66
N ALA A 504 27.07 -11.98 20.09
CA ALA A 504 27.83 -12.60 19.00
C ALA A 504 27.87 -11.76 17.72
N GLY A 505 26.82 -10.95 17.47
CA GLY A 505 26.74 -10.00 16.38
C GLY A 505 27.58 -8.73 16.57
N GLY A 506 28.21 -8.56 17.74
CA GLY A 506 29.12 -7.46 18.02
C GLY A 506 28.44 -6.12 18.27
N VAL A 507 27.22 -6.12 18.80
CA VAL A 507 26.52 -4.86 19.15
C VAL A 507 27.21 -4.15 20.32
N ASP A 508 27.19 -2.83 20.33
CA ASP A 508 27.78 -2.03 21.40
C ASP A 508 26.92 -2.01 22.67
N LEU A 509 25.59 -2.09 22.50
CA LEU A 509 24.61 -2.04 23.59
C LEU A 509 23.53 -3.11 23.42
N ILE A 510 23.21 -3.79 24.51
CA ILE A 510 22.00 -4.61 24.64
C ILE A 510 20.92 -3.76 25.31
N VAL A 511 19.81 -3.58 24.62
CA VAL A 511 18.69 -2.72 25.01
C VAL A 511 17.54 -3.58 25.49
N LEU A 512 17.13 -3.35 26.73
CA LEU A 512 16.00 -4.03 27.35
C LEU A 512 14.77 -3.12 27.35
N TYR A 513 13.61 -3.74 27.16
CA TYR A 513 12.33 -3.04 27.10
C TYR A 513 11.23 -3.91 27.72
N ASN A 514 10.19 -3.26 28.23
CA ASN A 514 9.14 -3.87 29.03
C ASN A 514 8.45 -5.07 28.34
N SER A 515 8.35 -5.08 27.01
CA SER A 515 7.75 -6.19 26.26
C SER A 515 8.52 -7.52 26.38
N GLY A 516 9.80 -7.49 26.79
CA GLY A 516 10.54 -8.68 27.16
C GLY A 516 9.92 -9.43 28.35
N ARG A 517 9.47 -8.72 29.39
CA ARG A 517 8.81 -9.31 30.58
C ARG A 517 7.57 -10.10 30.20
N PHE A 518 6.75 -9.50 29.35
CA PHE A 518 5.50 -10.11 28.91
C PHE A 518 5.75 -11.35 28.04
N ARG A 519 6.76 -11.31 27.17
CA ARG A 519 7.16 -12.50 26.38
C ARG A 519 7.65 -13.63 27.26
N MET A 520 8.49 -13.34 28.25
CA MET A 520 8.95 -14.37 29.20
C MET A 520 7.79 -14.96 30.02
N ALA A 521 6.71 -14.21 30.19
CA ALA A 521 5.46 -14.67 30.81
C ALA A 521 4.47 -15.35 29.84
N GLY A 522 4.88 -15.68 28.61
CA GLY A 522 4.03 -16.34 27.61
C GLY A 522 2.97 -15.45 26.98
N ARG A 523 3.11 -14.11 27.06
CA ARG A 523 2.21 -13.14 26.43
C ARG A 523 2.83 -12.59 25.14
N GLY A 524 1.99 -12.20 24.19
CA GLY A 524 2.44 -11.55 22.96
C GLY A 524 3.09 -10.18 23.23
N SER A 525 4.01 -9.76 22.36
CA SER A 525 4.76 -8.49 22.50
C SER A 525 3.87 -7.25 22.62
N LEU A 526 2.65 -7.29 22.07
CA LEU A 526 1.66 -6.22 22.20
C LEU A 526 1.25 -5.95 23.65
N ALA A 527 1.41 -6.92 24.56
CA ALA A 527 1.12 -6.70 25.98
C ALA A 527 2.00 -5.60 26.61
N GLY A 528 3.21 -5.37 26.09
CA GLY A 528 4.05 -4.24 26.50
C GLY A 528 3.54 -2.87 26.06
N LEU A 529 2.56 -2.83 25.14
CA LEU A 529 1.93 -1.60 24.66
C LEU A 529 0.55 -1.37 25.29
N LEU A 530 0.03 -2.34 26.06
CA LEU A 530 -1.25 -2.24 26.73
C LEU A 530 -1.09 -1.51 28.08
N PRO A 531 -2.14 -0.82 28.56
CA PRO A 531 -2.10 -0.04 29.81
C PRO A 531 -2.16 -0.92 31.06
N PHE A 532 -1.41 -2.02 31.09
CA PHE A 532 -1.34 -2.92 32.25
C PHE A 532 -0.48 -2.36 33.38
N ALA A 533 0.54 -1.57 33.05
CA ALA A 533 1.46 -0.95 34.00
C ALA A 533 2.33 0.13 33.32
N ASP A 534 3.04 0.91 34.13
CA ASP A 534 4.04 1.87 33.66
C ASP A 534 5.25 1.12 33.07
N ALA A 535 5.52 1.37 31.78
CA ALA A 535 6.59 0.72 31.04
C ALA A 535 7.99 1.01 31.61
N ASN A 536 8.23 2.24 32.07
CA ASN A 536 9.52 2.63 32.67
C ASN A 536 9.67 2.00 34.05
N ALA A 537 8.60 1.97 34.84
CA ALA A 537 8.62 1.30 36.14
C ALA A 537 8.91 -0.20 35.98
N ILE A 538 8.29 -0.86 34.99
CA ILE A 538 8.56 -2.26 34.67
C ILE A 538 10.03 -2.47 34.29
N VAL A 539 10.59 -1.62 33.41
CA VAL A 539 12.00 -1.74 32.99
C VAL A 539 12.95 -1.52 34.18
N LEU A 540 12.67 -0.55 35.05
CA LEU A 540 13.46 -0.29 36.25
C LEU A 540 13.38 -1.44 37.25
N GLU A 541 12.21 -2.05 37.43
CA GLU A 541 12.03 -3.24 38.26
C GLU A 541 12.81 -4.43 37.68
N MET A 542 12.64 -4.69 36.38
CA MET A 542 13.35 -5.75 35.64
C MET A 542 14.86 -5.58 35.70
N ALA A 543 15.40 -4.36 35.77
CA ALA A 543 16.84 -4.13 35.79
C ALA A 543 17.54 -4.91 36.92
N ASN A 544 16.86 -5.17 38.05
CA ASN A 544 17.39 -5.98 39.15
C ASN A 544 17.36 -7.50 38.87
N GLU A 545 16.53 -7.94 37.94
CA GLU A 545 16.41 -9.33 37.49
C GLU A 545 17.35 -9.66 36.32
N VAL A 546 17.95 -8.63 35.71
CA VAL A 546 18.90 -8.79 34.61
C VAL A 546 20.23 -9.30 35.16
N LEU A 547 20.45 -10.60 34.99
CA LEU A 547 21.72 -11.23 35.30
C LEU A 547 22.64 -11.13 34.09
N PRO A 548 23.89 -10.64 34.24
CA PRO A 548 24.90 -10.79 33.22
C PRO A 548 25.25 -12.28 33.11
N VAL A 549 24.67 -12.98 32.13
CA VAL A 549 24.92 -14.41 31.89
C VAL A 549 26.21 -14.64 31.08
N SER A 550 27.11 -13.66 31.03
CA SER A 550 28.44 -13.80 30.44
C SER A 550 29.47 -14.15 31.52
N CYS A 551 29.50 -15.43 31.86
CA CYS A 551 30.70 -16.11 32.36
C CYS A 551 30.85 -17.38 31.50
N PHE A 552 31.73 -17.30 30.50
CA PHE A 552 32.82 -18.25 30.18
C PHE A 552 33.44 -17.85 28.83
#